data_AF-A0AAE7R8Y2-F1
#
_entry.id   AF-A0AAE7R8Y2-F1
#
_cell.length_a   1.000
_cell.length_b   1.000
_cell.length_c   1.000
_cell.angle_alpha   90.00
_cell.angle_beta   90.00
_cell.angle_gamma   90.00
#
_symmetry.space_group_name_H-M   'P 1'
#
loop_
_entity.id
_entity.type
_entity.pdbx_description
1 polymer ?
#
loop_
_entity_poly.entity_id
_entity_poly.type
_entity_poly.pdbx_seq_one_letter_code
_entity_poly.pdbx_strand_id
1 'polypeptide(L)'
;MPDREMATVEAWLADHPSITVVSRDRGGGYGEATTRALPKTMQVADRWHLMENASAAFLDAVRKSMRDIRRSMSPCTIKPDLLTRAERIQYEGYLRREEVNKAITTMKDEGVLLKEIVRRTGISRGTVRKIARGIQNDVFRVRESSLEA
;
A
#
# COMPACT_ATOMS: atom_id res chain seq x y z
N MET A 1 -18.14 20.63 -24.44
CA MET A 1 -16.94 20.86 -25.26
C MET A 1 -16.66 19.62 -26.10
N PRO A 2 -16.21 19.78 -27.36
CA PRO A 2 -16.01 18.67 -28.30
C PRO A 2 -14.77 17.81 -28.01
N ASP A 3 -13.74 18.38 -27.37
CA ASP A 3 -12.53 17.67 -26.96
C ASP A 3 -11.89 18.32 -25.72
N ARG A 4 -10.68 17.87 -25.37
CA ARG A 4 -9.88 18.35 -24.23
C ARG A 4 -8.61 19.10 -24.66
N GLU A 5 -8.49 19.45 -25.93
CA GLU A 5 -7.31 20.13 -26.46
C GLU A 5 -7.23 21.56 -25.91
N MET A 6 -6.01 22.01 -25.65
CA MET A 6 -5.76 23.33 -25.05
C MET A 6 -6.40 24.47 -25.86
N ALA A 7 -6.29 24.41 -27.20
CA ALA A 7 -6.83 25.42 -28.09
C ALA A 7 -8.36 25.50 -28.04
N THR A 8 -9.04 24.35 -27.98
CA THR A 8 -10.50 24.28 -27.87
C THR A 8 -10.97 24.89 -26.54
N VAL A 9 -10.25 24.61 -25.45
CA VAL A 9 -10.55 25.14 -24.11
C VAL A 9 -10.34 26.66 -24.08
N GLU A 10 -9.24 27.14 -24.65
CA GLU A 10 -8.91 28.56 -24.71
C GLU A 10 -9.99 29.34 -25.48
N ALA A 11 -10.37 28.88 -26.68
CA ALA A 11 -11.42 29.50 -27.47
C ALA A 11 -12.76 29.54 -26.73
N TRP A 12 -13.15 28.41 -26.10
CA TRP A 12 -14.39 28.36 -25.32
C TRP A 12 -14.36 29.34 -24.14
N LEU A 13 -13.25 29.42 -23.40
CA LEU A 13 -13.13 30.35 -22.28
C LEU A 13 -13.13 31.82 -22.73
N ALA A 14 -12.53 32.13 -23.89
CA ALA A 14 -12.53 33.49 -24.44
C ALA A 14 -13.95 33.99 -24.77
N ASP A 15 -14.84 33.09 -25.20
CA ASP A 15 -16.26 33.39 -25.46
C ASP A 15 -17.08 33.57 -24.16
N HIS A 16 -16.51 33.28 -22.98
CA HIS A 16 -17.19 33.36 -21.69
C HIS A 16 -16.45 34.27 -20.68
N PRO A 17 -16.32 35.59 -20.98
CA PRO A 17 -15.53 36.52 -20.15
C PRO A 17 -16.14 36.81 -18.77
N SER A 18 -17.40 36.43 -18.53
CA SER A 18 -18.06 36.61 -17.23
C SER A 18 -17.58 35.61 -16.17
N ILE A 19 -16.81 34.58 -16.56
CA ILE A 19 -16.27 33.58 -15.63
C ILE A 19 -15.16 34.21 -14.77
N THR A 20 -15.41 34.33 -13.47
CA THR A 20 -14.45 34.91 -12.51
C THR A 20 -13.65 33.86 -11.74
N VAL A 21 -14.13 32.60 -11.69
CA VAL A 21 -13.45 31.48 -11.02
C VAL A 21 -13.51 30.23 -11.91
N VAL A 22 -12.37 29.56 -12.08
CA VAL A 22 -12.24 28.29 -12.81
C VAL A 22 -11.70 27.21 -11.87
N SER A 23 -12.51 26.18 -11.62
CA SER A 23 -12.07 24.94 -10.97
C SER A 23 -11.48 24.01 -12.03
N ARG A 24 -10.23 23.56 -11.84
CA ARG A 24 -9.56 22.68 -12.80
C ARG A 24 -8.71 21.60 -12.16
N ASP A 25 -8.46 20.56 -12.93
CA ASP A 25 -7.38 19.61 -12.65
C ASP A 25 -6.01 20.30 -12.76
N ARG A 26 -5.00 19.74 -12.08
CA ARG A 26 -3.62 20.23 -12.11
C ARG A 26 -2.87 19.93 -13.42
N GLY A 27 -3.50 19.28 -14.39
CA GLY A 27 -2.97 19.12 -15.74
C GLY A 27 -2.62 20.47 -16.39
N GLY A 28 -1.42 20.55 -16.98
CA GLY A 28 -0.87 21.82 -17.49
C GLY A 28 -1.72 22.51 -18.55
N GLY A 29 -2.38 21.73 -19.41
CA GLY A 29 -3.16 22.26 -20.54
C GLY A 29 -4.28 23.22 -20.15
N TYR A 30 -5.07 22.86 -19.14
CA TYR A 30 -6.22 23.69 -18.71
C TYR A 30 -5.80 24.98 -18.02
N GLY A 31 -4.72 24.93 -17.24
CA GLY A 31 -4.22 26.12 -16.54
C GLY A 31 -3.66 27.15 -17.52
N GLU A 32 -2.93 26.69 -18.52
CA GLU A 32 -2.38 27.56 -19.56
C GLU A 32 -3.48 28.17 -20.43
N ALA A 33 -4.42 27.35 -20.92
CA ALA A 33 -5.59 27.84 -21.67
C ALA A 33 -6.39 28.90 -20.89
N THR A 34 -6.63 28.66 -19.60
CA THR A 34 -7.35 29.61 -18.74
C THR A 34 -6.56 30.91 -18.56
N THR A 35 -5.25 30.83 -18.39
CA THR A 35 -4.40 32.01 -18.21
C THR A 35 -4.36 32.88 -19.47
N ARG A 36 -4.38 32.26 -20.66
CA ARG A 36 -4.41 32.97 -21.95
C ARG A 36 -5.78 33.59 -22.23
N ALA A 37 -6.86 32.83 -22.07
CA ALA A 37 -8.21 33.29 -22.39
C ALA A 37 -8.76 34.28 -21.34
N LEU A 38 -8.50 34.02 -20.07
CA LEU A 38 -9.09 34.74 -18.94
C LEU A 38 -8.03 35.07 -17.87
N PRO A 39 -7.11 36.00 -18.14
CA PRO A 39 -5.94 36.25 -17.28
C PRO A 39 -6.28 36.78 -15.87
N LYS A 40 -7.48 37.33 -15.68
CA LYS A 40 -7.94 37.89 -14.39
C LYS A 40 -8.74 36.89 -13.55
N THR A 41 -9.01 35.70 -14.07
CA THR A 41 -9.86 34.70 -13.43
C THR A 41 -9.08 33.92 -12.38
N MET A 42 -9.69 33.73 -11.22
CA MET A 42 -9.10 32.93 -10.15
C MET A 42 -9.14 31.45 -10.53
N GLN A 43 -7.97 30.81 -10.55
CA GLN A 43 -7.88 29.36 -10.77
C GLN A 43 -7.80 28.62 -9.44
N VAL A 44 -8.72 27.71 -9.20
CA VAL A 44 -8.77 26.87 -8.01
C VAL A 44 -8.57 25.40 -8.39
N ALA A 45 -7.95 24.64 -7.49
CA ALA A 45 -7.80 23.21 -7.66
C ALA A 45 -9.15 22.53 -7.48
N ASP A 46 -9.49 21.64 -8.40
CA ASP A 46 -10.73 20.90 -8.34
C ASP A 46 -10.78 19.95 -7.14
N ARG A 47 -11.89 20.02 -6.38
CA ARG A 47 -12.06 19.27 -5.14
C ARG A 47 -12.09 17.77 -5.37
N TRP A 48 -12.69 17.29 -6.45
CA TRP A 48 -12.74 15.86 -6.74
C TRP A 48 -11.33 15.33 -6.98
N HIS A 49 -10.55 16.01 -7.81
CA HIS A 49 -9.16 15.64 -8.06
C HIS A 49 -8.29 15.70 -6.81
N LEU A 50 -8.52 16.65 -5.90
CA LEU A 50 -7.82 16.70 -4.61
C LEU A 50 -8.12 15.46 -3.76
N MET A 51 -9.40 15.10 -3.62
CA MET A 51 -9.83 13.97 -2.80
C MET A 51 -9.37 12.63 -3.37
N GLU A 52 -9.48 12.46 -4.70
CA GLU A 52 -9.04 11.24 -5.39
C GLU A 52 -7.54 11.02 -5.21
N ASN A 53 -6.73 12.05 -5.51
CA ASN A 53 -5.27 11.97 -5.38
C ASN A 53 -4.84 11.76 -3.92
N ALA A 54 -5.45 12.46 -2.97
CA ALA A 54 -5.15 12.29 -1.55
C ALA A 54 -5.51 10.88 -1.04
N SER A 55 -6.68 10.36 -1.42
CA SER A 55 -7.12 9.01 -1.05
C SER A 55 -6.21 7.94 -1.64
N ALA A 56 -5.83 8.08 -2.92
CA ALA A 56 -4.89 7.16 -3.57
C ALA A 56 -3.51 7.18 -2.89
N ALA A 57 -2.97 8.36 -2.59
CA ALA A 57 -1.69 8.51 -1.90
C ALA A 57 -1.73 7.93 -0.47
N PHE A 58 -2.81 8.19 0.27
CA PHE A 58 -3.02 7.63 1.60
C PHE A 58 -3.09 6.09 1.54
N LEU A 59 -3.88 5.53 0.62
CA LEU A 59 -4.00 4.08 0.46
C LEU A 59 -2.65 3.44 0.11
N ASP A 60 -1.84 4.07 -0.75
CA ASP A 60 -0.50 3.58 -1.07
C ASP A 60 0.44 3.63 0.14
N ALA A 61 0.45 4.73 0.89
CA ALA A 61 1.24 4.87 2.11
C ALA A 61 0.85 3.83 3.18
N VAL A 62 -0.45 3.62 3.39
CA VAL A 62 -0.96 2.58 4.29
C VAL A 62 -0.56 1.19 3.80
N ARG A 63 -0.74 0.88 2.51
CA ARG A 63 -0.34 -0.41 1.92
C ARG A 63 1.13 -0.72 2.13
N LYS A 64 2.01 0.26 1.94
CA LYS A 64 3.46 0.13 2.20
C LYS A 64 3.76 -0.11 3.68
N SER A 65 2.97 0.49 4.57
CA SER A 65 3.13 0.38 6.03
C SER A 65 2.37 -0.80 6.65
N MET A 66 1.52 -1.49 5.88
CA MET A 66 0.65 -2.56 6.40
C MET A 66 1.44 -3.68 7.07
N ARG A 67 2.67 -3.96 6.66
CA ARG A 67 3.52 -4.96 7.32
C ARG A 67 3.83 -4.54 8.77
N ASP A 68 4.25 -3.30 8.95
CA ASP A 68 4.67 -2.80 10.26
C ASP A 68 3.45 -2.58 11.17
N ILE A 69 2.33 -2.11 10.59
CA ILE A 69 1.02 -2.07 11.25
C ILE A 69 0.57 -3.47 11.69
N ARG A 70 0.74 -4.49 10.83
CA ARG A 70 0.42 -5.88 11.19
C ARG A 70 1.29 -6.40 12.34
N ARG A 71 2.57 -6.02 12.38
CA ARG A 71 3.50 -6.40 13.44
C ARG A 71 3.16 -5.72 14.77
N SER A 72 2.77 -4.45 14.75
CA SER A 72 2.41 -3.72 15.97
C SER A 72 1.04 -4.12 16.52
N MET A 73 0.11 -4.55 15.65
CA MET A 73 -1.22 -5.02 16.05
C MET A 73 -1.28 -6.52 16.32
N SER A 74 -0.17 -7.27 16.20
CA SER A 74 -0.15 -8.65 16.66
C SER A 74 -0.57 -8.67 18.14
N PRO A 75 -1.65 -9.39 18.50
CA PRO A 75 -2.14 -9.37 19.87
C PRO A 75 -1.01 -9.77 20.82
N CYS A 76 -0.78 -8.91 21.82
CA CYS A 76 0.08 -9.20 22.95
C CYS A 76 -0.37 -10.54 23.56
N THR A 77 0.48 -11.55 23.42
CA THR A 77 0.39 -12.86 24.09
C THR A 77 -0.80 -13.73 23.66
N ILE A 78 -0.55 -14.63 22.71
CA ILE A 78 -1.44 -15.77 22.42
C ILE A 78 -1.50 -16.68 23.65
N LYS A 79 -2.69 -16.95 24.19
CA LYS A 79 -2.92 -17.99 25.22
C LYS A 79 -3.27 -19.31 24.53
N PRO A 80 -2.34 -20.28 24.43
CA PRO A 80 -2.55 -21.49 23.63
C PRO A 80 -3.73 -22.34 24.11
N ASP A 81 -3.99 -22.31 25.42
CA ASP A 81 -5.03 -23.12 26.07
C ASP A 81 -6.45 -22.64 25.74
N LEU A 82 -6.59 -21.39 25.28
CA LEU A 82 -7.87 -20.81 24.89
C LEU A 82 -8.17 -20.99 23.39
N LEU A 83 -7.24 -21.57 22.63
CA LEU A 83 -7.43 -21.78 21.19
C LEU A 83 -8.45 -22.88 20.94
N THR A 84 -9.38 -22.63 20.03
CA THR A 84 -10.22 -23.69 19.49
C THR A 84 -9.36 -24.74 18.79
N ARG A 85 -9.90 -25.95 18.59
CA ARG A 85 -9.16 -27.02 17.89
C ARG A 85 -8.65 -26.59 16.51
N ALA A 86 -9.43 -25.80 15.76
CA ALA A 86 -9.04 -25.28 14.47
C ALA A 86 -7.89 -24.26 14.57
N GLU A 87 -7.98 -23.34 15.54
CA GLU A 87 -6.93 -22.34 15.78
C GLU A 87 -5.64 -22.98 16.28
N ARG A 88 -5.72 -24.05 17.08
CA ARG A 88 -4.55 -24.80 17.54
C ARG A 88 -3.78 -25.44 16.37
N ILE A 89 -4.48 -26.05 15.41
CA ILE A 89 -3.84 -26.61 14.20
C ILE A 89 -3.15 -25.50 13.39
N GLN A 90 -3.79 -24.34 13.25
CA GLN A 90 -3.20 -23.19 12.58
C GLN A 90 -1.99 -22.64 13.32
N TYR A 91 -2.05 -22.59 14.66
CA TYR A 91 -0.98 -22.14 15.54
C TYR A 91 0.23 -23.08 15.49
N GLU A 92 0.02 -24.39 15.56
CA GLU A 92 1.08 -25.39 15.39
C GLU A 92 1.74 -25.28 14.00
N GLY A 93 0.92 -25.04 12.96
CA GLY A 93 1.43 -24.79 11.62
C GLY A 93 2.26 -23.50 11.55
N TYR A 94 1.87 -22.46 12.27
CA TYR A 94 2.62 -21.20 12.39
C TYR A 94 3.96 -21.42 13.11
N LEU A 95 3.97 -22.13 14.24
CA LEU A 95 5.21 -22.44 14.99
C LEU A 95 6.23 -23.17 14.12
N ARG A 96 5.81 -24.17 13.35
CA ARG A 96 6.68 -24.88 12.40
C ARG A 96 7.31 -23.94 11.35
N ARG A 97 6.55 -22.95 10.87
CA ARG A 97 7.04 -21.96 9.90
C ARG A 97 8.00 -20.96 10.55
N GLU A 98 7.72 -20.54 11.78
CA GLU A 98 8.62 -19.73 12.61
C GLU A 98 9.97 -20.43 12.85
N GLU A 99 9.97 -21.72 13.20
CA GLU A 99 11.20 -22.51 13.39
C GLU A 99 12.04 -22.57 12.11
N VAL A 100 11.40 -22.84 10.96
CA VAL A 100 12.07 -22.84 9.66
C VAL A 100 12.64 -21.46 9.32
N ASN A 101 11.88 -20.39 9.56
CA ASN A 101 12.33 -19.02 9.32
C ASN A 101 13.54 -18.67 10.17
N LYS A 102 13.53 -19.06 11.46
CA LYS A 102 14.66 -18.87 12.38
C LYS A 102 15.89 -19.62 11.89
N ALA A 103 15.76 -20.91 11.53
CA ALA A 103 16.87 -21.70 11.02
C ALA A 103 17.52 -21.08 9.76
N ILE A 104 16.71 -20.59 8.82
CA ILE A 104 17.22 -19.89 7.62
C ILE A 104 17.94 -18.60 7.98
N THR A 105 17.40 -17.84 8.94
CA THR A 105 18.00 -16.58 9.39
C THR A 105 19.34 -16.84 10.08
N THR A 106 19.40 -17.82 10.99
CA THR A 106 20.63 -18.27 11.65
C THR A 106 21.69 -18.69 10.62
N MET A 107 21.36 -19.56 9.66
CA MET A 107 22.32 -19.97 8.62
C MET A 107 22.83 -18.78 7.79
N LYS A 108 21.98 -17.79 7.52
CA LYS A 108 22.37 -16.58 6.80
C LYS A 108 23.30 -15.71 7.65
N ASP A 109 23.03 -15.57 8.94
CA ASP A 109 23.86 -14.80 9.87
C ASP A 109 25.22 -15.48 10.11
N GLU A 110 25.27 -16.81 10.03
CA GLU A 110 26.52 -17.63 9.99
C GLU A 110 27.29 -17.50 8.66
N GLY A 111 26.79 -16.73 7.69
CA GLY A 111 27.45 -16.49 6.41
C GLY A 111 27.27 -17.59 5.36
N VAL A 112 26.36 -18.55 5.58
CA VAL A 112 26.08 -19.61 4.60
C VAL A 112 25.47 -19.01 3.33
N LEU A 113 26.03 -19.37 2.18
CA LEU A 113 25.51 -18.93 0.88
C LEU A 113 24.07 -19.40 0.67
N LEU A 114 23.21 -18.53 0.12
CA LEU A 114 21.80 -18.85 -0.10
C LEU A 114 21.56 -20.14 -0.91
N LYS A 115 22.48 -20.51 -1.82
CA LYS A 115 22.39 -21.77 -2.58
C LYS A 115 22.55 -23.00 -1.66
N GLU A 116 23.42 -22.90 -0.67
CA GLU A 116 23.67 -23.97 0.30
C GLU A 116 22.51 -24.10 1.29
N ILE A 117 21.91 -22.98 1.71
CA ILE A 117 20.68 -23.00 2.52
C ILE A 117 19.54 -23.71 1.77
N VAL A 118 19.36 -23.43 0.48
CA VAL A 118 18.38 -24.13 -0.38
C VAL A 118 18.65 -25.63 -0.41
N ARG A 119 19.91 -26.03 -0.57
CA ARG A 119 20.31 -27.44 -0.63
C ARG A 119 20.06 -28.18 0.68
N ARG A 120 20.36 -27.54 1.82
CA ARG A 120 20.18 -28.13 3.16
C ARG A 120 18.72 -28.21 3.59
N THR A 121 17.94 -27.18 3.28
CA THR A 121 16.53 -27.09 3.74
C THR A 121 15.53 -27.69 2.76
N GLY A 122 15.90 -27.87 1.48
CA GLY A 122 14.96 -28.27 0.43
C GLY A 122 13.95 -27.18 0.05
N ILE A 123 14.07 -25.97 0.61
CA ILE A 123 13.11 -24.89 0.40
C ILE A 123 13.45 -24.12 -0.87
N SER A 124 12.41 -23.68 -1.59
CA SER A 124 12.59 -22.90 -2.82
C SER A 124 13.49 -21.68 -2.60
N ARG A 125 14.36 -21.40 -3.58
CA ARG A 125 15.27 -20.24 -3.55
C ARG A 125 14.53 -18.91 -3.36
N GLY A 126 13.32 -18.78 -3.89
CA GLY A 126 12.49 -17.59 -3.73
C GLY A 126 12.09 -17.36 -2.27
N THR A 127 11.66 -18.42 -1.58
CA THR A 127 11.28 -18.38 -0.16
C THR A 127 12.49 -18.09 0.72
N VAL A 128 13.61 -18.80 0.54
CA VAL A 128 14.86 -18.56 1.27
C VAL A 128 15.31 -17.11 1.12
N ARG A 129 15.27 -16.55 -0.11
CA ARG A 129 15.64 -15.15 -0.36
C ARG A 129 14.71 -14.15 0.34
N LYS A 130 13.40 -14.42 0.40
CA LYS A 130 12.44 -13.56 1.11
C LYS A 130 12.74 -13.55 2.62
N ILE A 131 12.90 -14.72 3.22
CA ILE A 131 13.19 -14.88 4.65
C ILE A 131 14.53 -14.24 5.00
N ALA A 132 15.58 -14.50 4.23
CA ALA A 132 16.91 -13.91 4.45
C ALA A 132 16.92 -12.37 4.33
N ARG A 133 15.98 -11.77 3.59
CA ARG A 133 15.78 -10.31 3.50
C ARG A 133 14.91 -9.75 4.65
N GLY A 134 14.49 -10.59 5.59
CA GLY A 134 13.58 -10.18 6.67
C GLY A 134 12.13 -9.97 6.21
N ILE A 135 11.77 -10.44 5.00
CA ILE A 135 10.40 -10.39 4.51
C ILE A 135 9.66 -11.60 5.08
N GLN A 136 9.20 -11.49 6.33
CA GLN A 136 8.32 -12.46 6.98
C GLN A 136 6.87 -11.98 6.85
N ASN A 137 6.04 -12.76 6.17
CA ASN A 137 4.62 -12.45 5.99
C ASN A 137 3.71 -13.21 6.97
N ASP A 138 4.30 -14.06 7.82
CA ASP A 138 3.54 -14.99 8.63
C ASP A 138 3.21 -14.36 9.98
N VAL A 139 1.95 -14.01 10.16
CA VAL A 139 1.43 -13.51 11.43
C VAL A 139 0.26 -14.41 11.78
N PHE A 140 0.38 -15.16 12.87
CA PHE A 140 -0.76 -15.88 13.42
C PHE A 140 -1.78 -14.88 13.97
N ARG A 141 -3.04 -15.05 13.57
CA ARG A 141 -4.17 -14.26 14.06
C ARG A 141 -5.20 -15.21 14.64
N VAL A 142 -5.56 -15.02 15.90
CA VAL A 142 -6.78 -15.59 16.47
C VAL A 142 -7.96 -14.90 15.78
N ARG A 143 -9.09 -15.58 15.61
CA ARG A 143 -10.31 -14.88 15.17
C ARG A 143 -10.66 -13.85 16.24
N GLU A 144 -10.65 -12.57 15.90
CA GLU A 144 -11.35 -11.58 16.70
C GLU A 144 -12.84 -11.92 16.63
N SER A 145 -13.39 -12.37 17.75
CA SER A 145 -14.83 -12.47 17.96
C SER A 145 -15.42 -11.09 17.73
N SER A 146 -16.30 -10.95 16.73
CA SER A 146 -17.02 -9.71 16.46
C SER A 146 -18.05 -9.35 17.55
N LEU A 147 -18.04 -10.04 18.69
CA LEU A 147 -18.97 -9.85 19.81
C LEU A 147 -18.35 -9.09 21.00
N GLU A 148 -17.08 -8.68 20.93
CA GLU A 148 -16.44 -7.88 21.99
C GLU A 148 -15.82 -6.55 21.49
N ALA A 149 -16.42 -5.93 20.47
CA ALA A 149 -16.08 -4.57 20.02
C ALA A 149 -17.27 -3.62 20.16
#